data_AF-A0A389MHM0-F1
#
_entry.id   AF-A0A389MHM0-F1
#
_cell.length_a   1.000
_cell.length_b   1.000
_cell.length_c   1.000
_cell.angle_alpha   90.00
_cell.angle_beta   90.00
_cell.angle_gamma   90.00
#
_symmetry.space_group_name_H-M   'P 1'
#
loop_
_entity.id
_entity.type
_entity.pdbx_description
1 polymer ?
#
loop_
_entity_poly.entity_id
_entity_poly.type
_entity_poly.pdbx_seq_one_letter_code
_entity_poly.pdbx_strand_id
1 'polypeptide(L)'
;MEYQDLLGRPVWGEATTPDERVAVLAALAKQGRWVTVYYGWRPNLPDEADNHLIELALAGGASAIVTHNLRDIRGGELRLGNLRVLTPAQCLDEWK
;
A
#
# COMPACT_ATOMS: atom_id res chain seq x y z
N MET A 1 4.03 -16.64 -5.63
CA MET A 1 3.51 -15.55 -4.76
C MET A 1 2.56 -14.74 -5.61
N GLU A 2 1.42 -14.28 -5.08
CA GLU A 2 0.37 -13.61 -5.85
C GLU A 2 0.87 -12.52 -6.81
N TYR A 3 1.82 -11.68 -6.38
CA TYR A 3 2.42 -10.65 -7.23
C TYR A 3 3.28 -11.21 -8.37
N GLN A 4 4.07 -12.27 -8.15
CA GLN A 4 4.83 -12.92 -9.22
C GLN A 4 3.86 -13.54 -10.25
N ASP A 5 2.81 -14.18 -9.77
CA ASP A 5 1.80 -14.82 -10.61
C ASP A 5 1.05 -13.78 -11.45
N LEU A 6 0.77 -12.60 -10.88
CA LEU A 6 0.17 -11.45 -11.59
C LEU A 6 1.13 -10.85 -12.64
N LEU A 7 2.40 -10.64 -12.30
CA LEU A 7 3.40 -10.06 -13.22
C LEU A 7 3.76 -11.00 -14.38
N GLY A 8 3.50 -12.31 -14.24
CA GLY A 8 3.66 -13.32 -15.27
C GLY A 8 2.48 -13.45 -16.25
N ARG A 9 1.33 -12.81 -15.98
CA ARG A 9 0.14 -12.92 -16.85
C ARG A 9 0.37 -12.25 -18.21
N PRO A 10 -0.23 -12.75 -19.30
CA PRO A 10 -0.14 -12.14 -20.63
C PRO A 10 -1.11 -10.95 -20.79
N VAL A 11 -1.07 -10.00 -19.85
CA VAL A 11 -1.94 -8.82 -19.81
C VAL A 11 -1.18 -7.50 -19.97
N TRP A 12 0.15 -7.57 -20.06
CA TRP A 12 1.04 -6.42 -20.14
C TRP A 12 1.24 -5.99 -21.60
N GLY A 13 1.24 -4.67 -21.84
CA GLY A 13 1.65 -4.11 -23.12
C GLY A 13 3.18 -4.08 -23.28
N GLU A 14 3.65 -3.44 -24.34
CA GLU A 14 5.08 -3.41 -24.71
C GLU A 14 5.93 -2.46 -23.85
N ALA A 15 5.31 -1.69 -22.95
CA ALA A 15 6.01 -0.72 -22.11
C ALA A 15 7.01 -1.33 -21.11
N THR A 16 6.87 -2.63 -20.80
CA THR A 16 7.80 -3.35 -19.90
C THR A 16 8.02 -4.78 -20.37
N THR A 17 9.23 -5.27 -20.20
CA THR A 17 9.60 -6.67 -20.36
C THR A 17 9.25 -7.49 -19.10
N PRO A 18 9.11 -8.83 -19.22
CA PRO A 18 8.95 -9.69 -18.05
C PRO A 18 10.07 -9.53 -17.01
N ASP A 19 11.32 -9.40 -17.46
CA ASP A 19 12.48 -9.28 -16.56
C ASP A 19 12.48 -7.95 -15.81
N GLU A 20 12.11 -6.85 -16.44
CA GLU A 20 11.96 -5.54 -15.77
C GLU A 20 10.90 -5.60 -14.67
N ARG A 21 9.75 -6.25 -14.92
CA ARG A 21 8.70 -6.40 -13.90
C ARG A 21 9.18 -7.20 -12.70
N VAL A 22 9.92 -8.29 -12.93
CA VAL A 22 10.51 -9.11 -11.86
C VAL A 22 11.58 -8.31 -11.11
N ALA A 23 12.41 -7.54 -11.81
CA ALA A 23 13.45 -6.72 -11.20
C ALA A 23 12.86 -5.64 -10.28
N VAL A 24 11.77 -4.98 -10.69
CA VAL A 24 11.04 -4.02 -9.85
C VAL A 24 10.48 -4.70 -8.61
N LEU A 25 9.83 -5.87 -8.75
CA LEU A 25 9.31 -6.61 -7.60
C LEU A 25 10.42 -7.01 -6.63
N ALA A 26 11.56 -7.48 -7.14
CA ALA A 26 12.72 -7.83 -6.33
C ALA A 26 13.31 -6.62 -5.61
N ALA A 27 13.39 -5.46 -6.28
CA ALA A 27 13.84 -4.22 -5.67
C ALA A 27 12.89 -3.75 -4.55
N LEU A 28 11.58 -3.84 -4.76
CA LEU A 28 10.58 -3.53 -3.73
C LEU A 28 10.70 -4.48 -2.53
N ALA A 29 10.82 -5.79 -2.77
CA ALA A 29 11.00 -6.77 -1.71
C ALA A 29 12.29 -6.54 -0.91
N LYS A 30 13.37 -6.13 -1.58
CA LYS A 30 14.66 -5.81 -0.95
C LYS A 30 14.59 -4.57 -0.06
N GLN A 31 13.80 -3.56 -0.42
CA GLN A 31 13.59 -2.35 0.38
C GLN A 31 12.53 -2.53 1.47
N GLY A 32 11.68 -3.56 1.33
CA GLY A 32 10.67 -3.91 2.31
C GLY A 32 11.29 -4.28 3.65
N ARG A 33 10.63 -3.86 4.72
CA ARG A 33 10.96 -4.31 6.08
C ARG A 33 9.81 -5.13 6.63
N TRP A 34 10.15 -6.20 7.35
CA TRP A 34 9.17 -6.98 8.08
C TRP A 34 8.65 -6.15 9.25
N VAL A 35 7.32 -6.06 9.34
CA VAL A 35 6.62 -5.35 10.41
C VAL A 35 5.69 -6.35 11.07
N THR A 36 5.81 -6.50 12.38
CA THR A 36 4.84 -7.26 13.17
C THR A 36 3.59 -6.42 13.32
N VAL A 37 2.48 -6.91 12.79
CA VAL A 37 1.16 -6.30 12.97
C VAL A 37 0.55 -6.88 14.25
N TYR A 38 0.16 -6.00 15.18
CA TYR A 38 -0.49 -6.39 16.43
C TYR A 38 -1.99 -6.28 16.27
N TYR A 39 -2.64 -7.40 15.96
CA TYR A 39 -4.09 -7.51 15.87
C TYR A 39 -4.71 -7.26 17.25
N GLY A 40 -5.21 -6.06 17.48
CA GLY A 40 -5.75 -5.67 18.79
C GLY A 40 -6.25 -4.23 18.85
N TRP A 41 -5.81 -3.39 17.91
CA TRP A 41 -6.33 -2.05 17.72
C TRP A 41 -7.23 -2.03 16.49
N ARG A 42 -8.55 -1.90 16.66
CA ARG A 42 -9.51 -1.85 15.54
C ARG A 42 -9.78 -0.41 15.11
N PRO A 43 -9.14 0.08 14.03
CA PRO A 43 -9.70 1.21 13.30
C PRO A 43 -11.12 0.85 12.85
N ASN A 44 -12.08 1.76 12.97
CA ASN A 44 -13.46 1.52 12.56
C ASN A 44 -13.64 1.94 11.10
N LEU A 45 -12.90 1.33 10.16
CA LEU A 45 -13.18 1.51 8.73
C LEU A 45 -14.52 0.85 8.36
N PRO A 46 -15.19 1.34 7.30
CA PRO A 46 -16.44 0.75 6.83
C PRO A 46 -16.29 -0.71 6.36
N ASP A 47 -15.12 -1.04 5.81
CA ASP A 47 -14.73 -2.42 5.51
C ASP A 47 -13.73 -2.91 6.56
N GLU A 48 -14.14 -3.88 7.39
CA GLU A 48 -13.25 -4.47 8.39
C GLU A 48 -12.04 -5.16 7.77
N ALA A 49 -12.16 -5.64 6.52
CA ALA A 49 -11.05 -6.28 5.83
C ALA A 49 -9.91 -5.30 5.56
N ASP A 50 -10.18 -3.99 5.44
CA ASP A 50 -9.15 -2.98 5.14
C ASP A 50 -8.42 -2.44 6.37
N ASN A 51 -8.86 -2.79 7.59
CA ASN A 51 -8.25 -2.34 8.83
C ASN A 51 -6.76 -2.69 8.94
N HIS A 52 -6.35 -3.83 8.38
CA HIS A 52 -4.96 -4.26 8.38
C HIS A 52 -4.03 -3.28 7.65
N LEU A 53 -4.52 -2.50 6.68
CA LEU A 53 -3.74 -1.49 5.97
C LEU A 53 -3.34 -0.34 6.88
N ILE A 54 -4.27 0.10 7.74
CA ILE A 54 -4.01 1.15 8.73
C ILE A 54 -3.05 0.64 9.81
N GLU A 55 -3.29 -0.57 10.32
CA GLU A 55 -2.42 -1.18 11.32
C GLU A 55 -0.98 -1.34 10.78
N LEU A 56 -0.83 -1.82 9.55
CA LEU A 56 0.47 -1.94 8.89
C LEU A 56 1.15 -0.57 8.73
N ALA A 57 0.40 0.45 8.32
CA ALA A 57 0.94 1.80 8.15
C ALA A 57 1.46 2.36 9.49
N LEU A 58 0.73 2.17 10.60
CA LEU A 58 1.16 2.65 11.91
C LEU A 58 2.26 1.81 12.54
N ALA A 59 2.15 0.48 12.54
CA ALA A 59 3.23 -0.39 12.99
C ALA A 59 4.50 -0.18 12.14
N GLY A 60 4.30 0.20 10.89
CA GLY A 60 5.34 0.66 10.02
C GLY A 60 5.87 2.06 10.36
N GLY A 61 5.16 2.94 11.05
CA GLY A 61 5.55 4.35 11.08
C GLY A 61 5.61 4.97 9.67
N ALA A 62 4.72 4.53 8.78
CA ALA A 62 4.57 5.12 7.45
C ALA A 62 4.08 6.56 7.57
N SER A 63 4.58 7.44 6.70
CA SER A 63 4.14 8.83 6.64
C SER A 63 2.82 8.99 5.87
N ALA A 64 2.52 8.07 4.95
CA ALA A 64 1.31 8.09 4.15
C ALA A 64 0.88 6.68 3.69
N ILE A 65 -0.43 6.50 3.51
CA ILE A 65 -1.04 5.46 2.68
C ILE A 65 -1.34 6.08 1.31
N VAL A 66 -0.85 5.44 0.25
CA VAL A 66 -1.08 5.87 -1.13
C VAL A 66 -2.07 4.92 -1.80
N THR A 67 -3.25 5.41 -2.16
CA THR A 67 -4.32 4.59 -2.75
C THR A 67 -5.25 5.41 -3.64
N HIS A 68 -5.85 4.77 -4.64
CA HIS A 68 -6.98 5.35 -5.38
C HIS A 68 -8.30 5.27 -4.62
N ASN A 69 -8.42 4.34 -3.66
CA ASN A 69 -9.65 4.07 -2.93
C ASN A 69 -9.76 4.91 -1.65
N LEU A 70 -9.67 6.23 -1.79
CA LEU A 70 -9.65 7.16 -0.65
C LEU A 70 -10.89 7.02 0.25
N ARG A 71 -12.04 6.71 -0.33
CA ARG A 71 -13.32 6.62 0.39
C ARG A 71 -13.32 5.46 1.40
N ASP A 72 -12.63 4.36 1.07
CA ASP A 72 -12.62 3.13 1.86
C ASP A 72 -11.70 3.29 3.08
N ILE A 73 -10.75 4.24 3.03
CA ILE A 73 -9.76 4.53 4.07
C ILE A 73 -10.14 5.76 4.94
N ARG A 74 -11.12 6.57 4.54
CA ARG A 74 -11.51 7.83 5.20
C ARG A 74 -12.72 7.70 6.15
N GLY A 75 -13.21 6.50 6.44
CA GLY A 75 -14.41 6.31 7.26
C GLY A 75 -14.17 6.39 8.78
N GLY A 76 -15.11 7.01 9.51
CA GLY A 76 -15.17 7.00 10.98
C GLY A 76 -14.44 8.14 11.71
N GLU A 77 -14.45 8.12 13.06
CA GLU A 77 -13.66 9.01 13.95
C GLU A 77 -12.15 8.68 13.94
N LEU A 78 -11.61 8.21 12.81
CA LEU A 78 -10.23 7.74 12.72
C LEU A 78 -9.24 8.88 12.91
N ARG A 79 -8.66 8.95 14.11
CA ARG A 79 -7.52 9.81 14.41
C ARG A 79 -6.24 9.11 13.96
N LEU A 80 -5.94 9.24 12.66
CA LEU A 80 -4.71 8.71 12.06
C LEU A 80 -3.43 9.47 12.48
N GLY A 81 -3.56 10.48 13.35
CA GLY A 81 -2.44 11.30 13.79
C GLY A 81 -1.79 12.00 12.59
N ASN A 82 -0.49 11.74 12.37
CA ASN A 82 0.28 12.29 11.27
C ASN A 82 0.23 11.43 9.99
N LEU A 83 -0.47 10.29 10.01
CA LEU A 83 -0.57 9.40 8.84
C LEU A 83 -1.53 10.01 7.81
N ARG A 84 -1.01 10.24 6.61
CA ARG A 84 -1.73 10.90 5.50
C ARG A 84 -2.34 9.84 4.57
N VAL A 85 -3.41 10.20 3.86
CA VAL A 85 -4.02 9.33 2.84
C VAL A 85 -4.07 10.10 1.52
N LEU A 86 -3.25 9.68 0.56
CA LEU A 86 -2.99 10.38 -0.69
C LEU A 86 -3.34 9.50 -1.90
N THR A 87 -3.72 10.13 -3.01
CA THR A 87 -3.69 9.44 -4.31
C THR A 87 -2.26 9.30 -4.81
N PRO A 88 -1.97 8.38 -5.75
CA PRO A 88 -0.65 8.30 -6.39
C PRO A 88 -0.22 9.62 -7.02
N ALA A 89 -1.13 10.34 -7.66
CA ALA A 89 -0.84 11.66 -8.25
C ALA A 89 -0.43 12.68 -7.18
N GLN A 90 -1.15 12.74 -6.06
CA GLN A 90 -0.81 13.62 -4.93
C GLN A 90 0.55 13.26 -4.33
N CYS A 91 0.83 11.97 -4.14
CA CYS A 91 2.12 11.52 -3.62
C CYS A 91 3.28 11.95 -4.53
N LEU A 92 3.10 11.88 -5.85
CA LEU A 92 4.13 12.26 -6.82
C LEU A 92 4.35 13.77 -6.88
N ASP A 93 3.31 14.58 -6.76
CA ASP A 93 3.46 16.04 -6.70
C ASP A 93 4.17 16.49 -5.42
N GLU A 94 4.00 15.77 -4.32
CA GLU A 94 4.69 16.03 -3.06
C GLU A 94 6.12 15.47 -2.99
N TRP A 95 6.48 14.56 -3.89
CA TRP A 95 7.83 14.00 -4.01
C TRP A 95 8.79 14.84 -4.86
N LYS A 96 8.28 15.89 -5.53
CA LYS A 96 9.10 16.89 -6.21
C LYS A 96 9.75 17.84 -5.21
#